data_AF-A0A972HSR9-F1
#
_entry.id   AF-A0A972HSR9-F1
#
_cell.length_a   1.000
_cell.length_b   1.000
_cell.length_c   1.000
_cell.angle_alpha   90.00
_cell.angle_beta   90.00
_cell.angle_gamma   90.00
#
_symmetry.space_group_name_H-M   'P 1'
#
loop_
_entity.id
_entity.type
_entity.pdbx_description
1 polymer ?
#
loop_
_entity_poly.entity_id
_entity_poly.type
_entity_poly.pdbx_seq_one_letter_code
_entity_poly.pdbx_strand_id
1 'polypeptide(L)'
;MQALFDQELSRQIARSTRLGIAEMVQQQLQRALSGDGENQSLIPSVDRLLQSSPAIGTPPVHRLRPFEPIIEKAARTHNLNANLIRSVILAESSGNPRAVSPKGAKGLMQLMDATARELGVRNPFDPEENILAGSAYLARMLARFGGDLTLALAAYNAGPTAVEKYDGIPPFTETRLYIRKVLSFLRHLDGR
;
A
#
# COMPACT_ATOMS: atom_id res chain seq x y z
N MET A 1 -31.45 4.68 30.52
CA MET A 1 -30.27 3.77 30.49
C MET A 1 -30.14 2.98 29.18
N GLN A 2 -31.04 3.12 28.19
CA GLN A 2 -30.90 2.47 26.87
C GLN A 2 -29.97 3.26 25.90
N ALA A 3 -29.96 4.59 25.96
CA ALA A 3 -29.24 5.44 24.98
C ALA A 3 -27.70 5.45 25.11
N LEU A 4 -27.14 5.04 26.27
CA LEU A 4 -25.69 4.90 26.46
C LEU A 4 -25.15 3.57 25.91
N PHE A 5 -26.02 2.55 25.78
CA PHE A 5 -25.63 1.25 25.25
C PHE A 5 -25.48 1.30 23.72
N ASP A 6 -26.34 2.03 23.03
CA ASP A 6 -26.26 2.19 21.57
C ASP A 6 -25.05 3.02 21.13
N GLN A 7 -24.57 3.97 21.95
CA GLN A 7 -23.34 4.71 21.68
C GLN A 7 -22.07 3.85 21.85
N GLU A 8 -22.05 2.95 22.82
CA GLU A 8 -20.89 2.08 23.07
C GLU A 8 -20.84 0.92 22.07
N LEU A 9 -22.00 0.38 21.67
CA LEU A 9 -22.10 -0.62 20.62
C LEU A 9 -21.74 -0.04 19.24
N SER A 10 -22.13 1.21 18.96
CA SER A 10 -21.72 1.92 17.73
C SER A 10 -20.22 2.21 17.71
N ARG A 11 -19.58 2.48 18.86
CA ARG A 11 -18.12 2.59 18.98
C ARG A 11 -17.39 1.26 18.79
N GLN A 12 -17.98 0.14 19.22
CA GLN A 12 -17.40 -1.19 19.02
C GLN A 12 -17.60 -1.71 17.58
N ILE A 13 -18.74 -1.41 16.95
CA ILE A 13 -19.01 -1.75 15.55
C ILE A 13 -18.20 -0.86 14.58
N ALA A 14 -17.93 0.41 14.94
CA ALA A 14 -16.98 1.27 14.20
C ALA A 14 -15.51 0.82 14.36
N ARG A 15 -15.18 0.03 15.38
CA ARG A 15 -13.86 -0.61 15.57
C ARG A 15 -13.74 -1.95 14.85
N SER A 16 -14.83 -2.58 14.40
CA SER A 16 -14.78 -3.82 13.60
C SER A 16 -14.60 -3.51 12.11
N THR A 17 -13.51 -2.85 11.76
CA THR A 17 -13.10 -2.70 10.36
C THR A 17 -11.93 -3.66 10.11
N ARG A 18 -12.26 -4.86 9.60
CA ARG A 18 -11.32 -5.85 9.03
C ARG A 18 -10.01 -6.04 9.80
N LEU A 19 -9.99 -7.00 10.72
CA LEU A 19 -8.76 -7.51 11.33
C LEU A 19 -7.72 -7.81 10.23
N GLY A 20 -6.61 -7.07 10.25
CA GLY A 20 -5.49 -7.32 9.37
C GLY A 20 -4.84 -8.65 9.69
N ILE A 21 -4.14 -9.25 8.72
CA ILE A 21 -3.49 -10.56 8.88
C ILE A 21 -2.54 -10.57 10.09
N ALA A 22 -1.84 -9.46 10.36
CA ALA A 22 -0.95 -9.33 11.51
C ALA A 22 -1.67 -9.49 12.86
N GLU A 23 -2.90 -9.00 12.97
CA GLU A 23 -3.69 -9.02 14.20
C GLU A 23 -4.31 -10.40 14.43
N MET A 24 -4.71 -11.09 13.35
CA MET A 24 -5.08 -12.52 13.40
C MET A 24 -3.92 -13.40 13.86
N VAL A 25 -2.72 -13.18 13.30
CA VAL A 25 -1.52 -13.96 13.65
C VAL A 25 -1.15 -13.73 15.12
N GLN A 26 -1.23 -12.49 15.59
CA GLN A 26 -0.91 -12.15 16.98
C GLN A 26 -1.93 -12.74 17.96
N GLN A 27 -3.21 -12.77 17.60
CA GLN A 27 -4.27 -13.37 18.42
C GLN A 27 -4.16 -14.90 18.46
N GLN A 28 -3.75 -15.55 17.36
CA GLN A 28 -3.49 -17.00 17.32
C GLN A 28 -2.24 -17.38 18.11
N LEU A 29 -1.18 -16.58 18.05
CA LEU A 29 0.03 -16.81 18.84
C LEU A 29 -0.23 -16.65 20.35
N GLN A 30 -1.03 -15.65 20.75
CA GLN A 30 -1.43 -15.48 22.14
C GLN A 30 -2.23 -16.69 22.65
N ARG A 31 -3.16 -17.22 21.86
CA ARG A 31 -3.93 -18.42 22.25
C ARG A 31 -3.08 -19.67 22.38
N ALA A 32 -2.07 -19.85 21.51
CA ALA A 32 -1.14 -20.98 21.60
C ALA A 32 -0.23 -20.92 22.83
N LEU A 33 0.10 -19.71 23.31
CA LEU A 33 0.92 -19.50 24.51
C LEU A 33 0.11 -19.55 25.82
N SER A 34 -1.22 -19.49 25.76
CA SER A 34 -2.12 -19.54 26.93
C SER A 34 -2.47 -20.95 27.42
N GLY A 35 -1.96 -22.01 26.79
CA GLY A 35 -1.89 -23.34 27.41
C GLY A 35 -3.19 -24.15 27.51
N ASP A 36 -4.29 -23.73 26.88
CA ASP A 36 -5.51 -24.55 26.79
C ASP A 36 -5.39 -25.56 25.63
N GLY A 37 -4.67 -26.65 25.91
CA GLY A 37 -4.59 -27.81 25.02
C GLY A 37 -5.85 -28.66 25.10
N GLU A 38 -6.28 -29.18 23.95
CA GLU A 38 -6.76 -30.55 23.69
C GLU A 38 -7.41 -30.58 22.29
N ASN A 39 -6.60 -30.79 21.24
CA ASN A 39 -6.83 -31.80 20.20
C ASN A 39 -5.69 -31.77 19.16
N GLN A 40 -4.97 -32.90 19.08
CA GLN A 40 -3.88 -33.13 18.14
C GLN A 40 -4.44 -33.47 16.75
N SER A 41 -4.63 -32.49 15.85
CA SER A 41 -4.63 -32.72 14.38
C SER A 41 -4.77 -31.45 13.49
N LEU A 42 -4.32 -30.26 13.90
CA LEU A 42 -4.55 -29.05 13.08
C LEU A 42 -3.36 -28.11 12.97
N ILE A 43 -2.14 -28.65 12.96
CA ILE A 43 -0.99 -27.91 12.46
C ILE A 43 -0.65 -28.42 11.04
N PRO A 44 -1.36 -27.99 9.97
CA PRO A 44 -0.64 -27.63 8.77
C PRO A 44 0.36 -26.56 9.20
N SER A 45 1.64 -26.91 9.13
CA SER A 45 2.79 -26.12 9.56
C SER A 45 2.56 -24.63 9.35
N VAL A 46 2.99 -23.79 10.29
CA VAL A 46 3.07 -22.34 10.09
C VAL A 46 3.76 -22.01 8.76
N ASP A 47 4.68 -22.87 8.30
CA ASP A 47 5.22 -22.86 6.94
C ASP A 47 4.18 -22.89 5.83
N ARG A 48 3.12 -23.71 5.93
CA ARG A 48 2.03 -23.76 4.96
C ARG A 48 1.16 -22.50 4.99
N LEU A 49 1.00 -21.84 6.14
CA LEU A 49 0.31 -20.55 6.29
C LEU A 49 1.17 -19.34 5.86
N LEU A 50 2.49 -19.46 5.97
CA LEU A 50 3.47 -18.53 5.41
C LEU A 50 3.67 -18.76 3.90
N GLN A 51 3.53 -20.00 3.42
CA GLN A 51 3.53 -20.37 1.99
C GLN A 51 2.16 -20.14 1.32
N SER A 52 1.06 -20.16 2.10
CA SER A 52 -0.29 -19.78 1.68
C SER A 52 -0.62 -18.33 2.01
N SER A 53 0.33 -17.57 2.59
CA SER A 53 0.36 -16.14 2.32
C SER A 53 0.45 -16.05 0.82
N PRO A 54 -0.45 -15.33 0.14
CA PRO A 54 -0.38 -15.27 -1.31
C PRO A 54 1.04 -14.82 -1.61
N ALA A 55 1.82 -15.70 -2.26
CA ALA A 55 2.83 -15.25 -3.20
C ALA A 55 2.16 -14.08 -3.92
N ILE A 56 2.62 -12.85 -3.64
CA ILE A 56 1.93 -11.59 -3.90
C ILE A 56 0.97 -11.78 -5.08
N GLY A 57 -0.32 -12.01 -4.77
CA GLY A 57 -1.24 -12.64 -5.72
C GLY A 57 -1.32 -11.84 -7.02
N THR A 58 -1.75 -12.47 -8.11
CA THR A 58 -1.91 -11.82 -9.43
C THR A 58 -2.50 -10.43 -9.26
N PRO A 59 -1.78 -9.36 -9.62
CA PRO A 59 -2.26 -8.00 -9.41
C PRO A 59 -3.63 -7.82 -10.06
N PRO A 60 -4.59 -7.14 -9.41
CA PRO A 60 -5.94 -6.94 -9.95
C PRO A 60 -5.96 -5.85 -11.04
N VAL A 61 -5.19 -6.06 -12.11
CA VAL A 61 -4.95 -5.11 -13.21
C VAL A 61 -6.24 -4.66 -13.89
N HIS A 62 -7.28 -5.51 -13.90
CA HIS A 62 -8.60 -5.20 -14.46
C HIS A 62 -9.26 -3.97 -13.82
N ARG A 63 -8.88 -3.63 -12.57
CA ARG A 63 -9.36 -2.43 -11.85
C ARG A 63 -8.77 -1.13 -12.38
N LEU A 64 -7.67 -1.21 -13.12
CA LEU A 64 -7.01 -0.04 -13.70
C LEU A 64 -7.56 0.35 -15.07
N ARG A 65 -8.37 -0.51 -15.72
CA ARG A 65 -8.94 -0.25 -17.05
C ARG A 65 -9.55 1.15 -17.20
N PRO A 66 -10.33 1.69 -16.24
CA PRO A 66 -10.89 3.04 -16.37
C PRO A 66 -9.85 4.17 -16.36
N PHE A 67 -8.65 3.90 -15.81
CA PHE A 67 -7.58 4.88 -15.63
C PHE A 67 -6.47 4.73 -16.66
N GLU A 68 -6.58 3.77 -17.57
CA GLU A 68 -5.51 3.42 -18.51
C GLU A 68 -5.06 4.61 -19.38
N PRO A 69 -5.97 5.44 -19.95
CA PRO A 69 -5.56 6.64 -20.69
C PRO A 69 -4.77 7.64 -19.83
N ILE A 70 -5.12 7.76 -18.54
CA ILE A 70 -4.48 8.67 -17.59
C ILE A 70 -3.10 8.15 -17.20
N ILE A 71 -2.97 6.84 -16.93
CA ILE A 71 -1.70 6.16 -16.62
C ILE A 71 -0.73 6.34 -17.79
N GLU A 72 -1.19 6.09 -19.01
CA GLU A 72 -0.39 6.24 -20.23
C GLU A 72 0.02 7.71 -20.47
N LYS A 73 -0.88 8.66 -20.19
CA LYS A 73 -0.55 10.10 -20.23
C LYS A 73 0.53 10.45 -19.21
N ALA A 74 0.40 9.99 -17.97
CA ALA A 74 1.36 10.26 -16.90
C ALA A 74 2.73 9.62 -17.18
N ALA A 75 2.75 8.39 -17.71
CA ALA A 75 3.95 7.69 -18.14
C ALA A 75 4.75 8.52 -19.17
N ARG A 76 4.08 9.00 -20.22
CA ARG A 76 4.71 9.88 -21.24
C ARG A 76 5.16 11.21 -20.67
N THR A 77 4.33 11.85 -19.84
CA THR A 77 4.60 13.19 -19.29
C THR A 77 5.84 13.20 -18.39
N HIS A 78 6.05 12.14 -17.61
CA HIS A 78 7.11 12.07 -16.62
C HIS A 78 8.24 11.10 -16.99
N ASN A 79 8.24 10.59 -18.22
CA ASN A 79 9.21 9.60 -18.72
C ASN A 79 9.35 8.38 -17.78
N LEU A 80 8.21 7.81 -17.38
CA LEU A 80 8.14 6.65 -16.50
C LEU A 80 7.62 5.43 -17.25
N ASN A 81 8.03 4.24 -16.82
CA ASN A 81 7.39 3.00 -17.24
C ASN A 81 5.92 2.97 -16.75
N ALA A 82 4.96 2.81 -17.66
CA ALA A 82 3.54 2.72 -17.29
C ALA A 82 3.24 1.55 -16.32
N ASN A 83 3.94 0.41 -16.46
CA ASN A 83 3.81 -0.72 -15.53
C ASN A 83 4.29 -0.38 -14.12
N LEU A 84 5.27 0.53 -13.97
CA LEU A 84 5.67 1.01 -12.65
C LEU A 84 4.54 1.84 -12.02
N ILE A 85 3.91 2.74 -12.78
CA ILE A 85 2.75 3.51 -12.30
C ILE A 85 1.59 2.58 -11.91
N ARG A 86 1.26 1.60 -12.75
CA ARG A 86 0.24 0.56 -12.44
C ARG A 86 0.57 -0.16 -11.13
N SER A 87 1.83 -0.55 -10.95
CA SER A 87 2.30 -1.27 -9.76
C SER A 87 2.17 -0.43 -8.49
N VAL A 88 2.52 0.86 -8.56
CA VAL A 88 2.34 1.80 -7.44
C VAL A 88 0.86 1.97 -7.11
N ILE A 89 -0.01 2.25 -8.08
CA ILE A 89 -1.46 2.41 -7.84
C ILE A 89 -2.05 1.14 -7.17
N LEU A 90 -1.66 -0.04 -7.65
CA LEU A 90 -2.12 -1.31 -7.08
C LEU A 90 -1.58 -1.55 -5.66
N ALA A 91 -0.33 -1.16 -5.40
CA ALA A 91 0.26 -1.26 -4.08
C ALA A 91 -0.44 -0.35 -3.07
N GLU A 92 -0.73 0.90 -3.48
CA GLU A 92 -1.30 1.97 -2.67
C GLU A 92 -2.79 1.81 -2.39
N SER A 93 -3.60 1.64 -3.44
CA SER A 93 -5.07 1.73 -3.35
C SER A 93 -5.80 0.52 -3.90
N SER A 94 -5.09 -0.42 -4.53
CA SER A 94 -5.70 -1.52 -5.30
C SER A 94 -6.69 -1.01 -6.36
N GLY A 95 -6.42 0.17 -6.93
CA GLY A 95 -7.25 0.84 -7.94
C GLY A 95 -8.50 1.54 -7.39
N ASN A 96 -8.56 1.83 -6.08
CA ASN A 96 -9.68 2.57 -5.48
C ASN A 96 -9.42 4.09 -5.49
N PRO A 97 -10.14 4.89 -6.32
CA PRO A 97 -9.92 6.34 -6.39
C PRO A 97 -10.39 7.10 -5.16
N ARG A 98 -11.16 6.46 -4.27
CA ARG A 98 -11.65 7.05 -3.00
C ARG A 98 -10.90 6.52 -1.78
N ALA A 99 -9.75 5.87 -1.97
CA ALA A 99 -8.96 5.33 -0.87
C ALA A 99 -8.48 6.44 0.08
N VAL A 100 -8.57 6.19 1.38
CA VAL A 100 -8.01 7.04 2.44
C VAL A 100 -7.26 6.14 3.43
N SER A 101 -5.97 6.40 3.65
CA SER A 101 -5.20 5.67 4.65
C SER A 101 -5.46 6.20 6.07
N PRO A 102 -5.12 5.43 7.13
CA PRO A 102 -5.16 5.93 8.51
C PRO A 102 -4.29 7.18 8.75
N LYS A 103 -3.25 7.37 7.94
CA LYS A 103 -2.36 8.55 7.99
C LYS A 103 -2.90 9.73 7.16
N GLY A 104 -4.03 9.56 6.46
CA GLY A 104 -4.67 10.61 5.69
C GLY A 104 -4.21 10.73 4.23
N ALA A 105 -3.48 9.72 3.71
CA ALA A 105 -3.12 9.65 2.29
C ALA A 105 -4.36 9.36 1.42
N LYS A 106 -4.48 9.97 0.24
CA LYS A 106 -5.74 10.00 -0.53
C LYS A 106 -5.56 9.58 -2.00
N GLY A 107 -6.57 8.90 -2.53
CA GLY A 107 -6.70 8.58 -3.95
C GLY A 107 -5.86 7.40 -4.43
N LEU A 108 -5.73 7.28 -5.75
CA LEU A 108 -5.14 6.12 -6.43
C LEU A 108 -3.68 5.87 -6.07
N MET A 109 -2.89 6.94 -5.98
CA MET A 109 -1.46 6.93 -5.65
C MET A 109 -1.17 7.42 -4.22
N GLN A 110 -2.20 7.50 -3.37
CA GLN A 110 -2.13 7.79 -1.93
C GLN A 110 -1.25 9.01 -1.61
N LEU A 111 -1.64 10.17 -2.11
CA LEU A 111 -0.95 11.43 -1.81
C LEU A 111 -1.31 11.94 -0.42
N MET A 112 -0.30 12.32 0.36
CA MET A 112 -0.47 13.10 1.59
C MET A 112 -0.85 14.55 1.25
N ASP A 113 -1.60 15.22 2.13
CA ASP A 113 -2.10 16.58 1.87
C ASP A 113 -0.99 17.61 1.59
N ALA A 114 0.15 17.47 2.28
CA ALA A 114 1.31 18.33 2.03
C ALA A 114 1.87 18.15 0.61
N THR A 115 2.02 16.90 0.17
CA THR A 115 2.50 16.54 -1.17
C THR A 115 1.50 16.96 -2.24
N ALA A 116 0.21 16.71 -2.03
CA ALA A 116 -0.86 17.14 -2.95
C ALA A 116 -0.82 18.66 -3.18
N ARG A 117 -0.69 19.44 -2.10
CA ARG A 117 -0.58 20.91 -2.18
C ARG A 117 0.69 21.36 -2.89
N GLU A 118 1.85 20.76 -2.58
CA GLU A 118 3.13 21.06 -3.25
C GLU A 118 3.04 20.83 -4.76
N LEU A 119 2.26 19.84 -5.18
CA LEU A 119 2.08 19.44 -6.59
C LEU A 119 0.87 20.10 -7.26
N GLY A 120 0.19 21.04 -6.59
CA GLY A 120 -0.94 21.77 -7.16
C GLY A 120 -2.23 20.96 -7.34
N VAL A 121 -2.37 19.83 -6.64
CA VAL A 121 -3.60 19.01 -6.66
C VAL A 121 -4.71 19.74 -5.88
N ARG A 122 -5.83 19.97 -6.54
CA ARG A 122 -7.03 20.59 -5.95
C ARG A 122 -7.94 19.54 -5.34
N ASN A 123 -8.09 18.40 -6.01
CA ASN A 123 -8.89 17.29 -5.53
C ASN A 123 -8.08 15.98 -5.58
N PRO A 124 -7.58 15.47 -4.43
CA PRO A 124 -6.79 14.24 -4.41
C PRO A 124 -7.61 12.97 -4.71
N PHE A 125 -8.94 13.06 -4.81
CA PHE A 125 -9.80 11.96 -5.26
C PHE A 125 -10.13 12.02 -6.76
N ASP A 126 -9.75 13.10 -7.45
CA ASP A 126 -9.81 13.14 -8.91
C ASP A 126 -8.72 12.22 -9.48
N PRO A 127 -9.07 11.19 -10.30
CA PRO A 127 -8.09 10.26 -10.82
C PRO A 127 -6.98 10.90 -11.66
N GLU A 128 -7.30 11.92 -12.45
CA GLU A 128 -6.34 12.55 -13.35
C GLU A 128 -5.34 13.41 -12.56
N GLU A 129 -5.84 14.28 -11.67
CA GLU A 129 -4.97 15.07 -10.80
C GLU A 129 -4.10 14.17 -9.92
N ASN A 130 -4.67 13.11 -9.33
CA ASN A 130 -3.93 12.22 -8.43
C ASN A 130 -2.86 11.38 -9.14
N ILE A 131 -3.16 10.79 -10.30
CA ILE A 131 -2.19 9.97 -11.04
C ILE A 131 -1.06 10.83 -11.61
N LEU A 132 -1.38 12.01 -12.18
CA LEU A 132 -0.35 12.90 -12.71
C LEU A 132 0.57 13.40 -11.60
N ALA A 133 0.02 13.89 -10.49
CA ALA A 133 0.84 14.37 -9.37
C ALA A 133 1.64 13.23 -8.69
N GLY A 134 1.03 12.07 -8.45
CA GLY A 134 1.76 10.91 -7.90
C GLY A 134 2.89 10.45 -8.80
N SER A 135 2.67 10.44 -10.12
CA SER A 135 3.72 10.11 -11.09
C SER A 135 4.83 11.16 -11.13
N ALA A 136 4.50 12.45 -11.04
CA ALA A 136 5.49 13.52 -10.91
C ALA A 136 6.34 13.37 -9.65
N TYR A 137 5.71 13.03 -8.52
CA TYR A 137 6.42 12.77 -7.26
C TYR A 137 7.34 11.55 -7.35
N LEU A 138 6.88 10.46 -7.97
CA LEU A 138 7.69 9.26 -8.21
C LEU A 138 8.90 9.55 -9.10
N ALA A 139 8.72 10.31 -10.18
CA ALA A 139 9.82 10.74 -11.04
C ALA A 139 10.84 11.59 -10.28
N ARG A 140 10.39 12.49 -9.41
CA ARG A 140 11.27 13.26 -8.51
C ARG A 140 12.05 12.36 -7.56
N MET A 141 11.45 11.29 -7.02
CA MET A 141 12.17 10.35 -6.16
C MET A 141 13.22 9.56 -6.96
N LEU A 142 12.89 9.09 -8.16
CA LEU A 142 13.87 8.44 -9.04
C LEU A 142 15.05 9.37 -9.35
N ALA A 143 14.79 10.63 -9.70
CA ALA A 143 15.84 11.61 -9.95
C ALA A 143 16.70 11.87 -8.70
N ARG A 144 16.07 12.03 -7.52
CA ARG A 144 16.76 12.30 -6.25
C ARG A 144 17.71 11.17 -5.84
N PHE A 145 17.34 9.92 -6.13
CA PHE A 145 18.13 8.73 -5.76
C PHE A 145 18.85 8.11 -6.97
N GLY A 146 19.21 8.91 -7.97
CA GLY A 146 20.10 8.50 -9.07
C GLY A 146 19.56 7.37 -9.95
N GLY A 147 18.24 7.21 -10.02
CA GLY A 147 17.58 6.13 -10.75
C GLY A 147 17.49 4.80 -9.98
N ASP A 148 17.94 4.74 -8.72
CA ASP A 148 17.72 3.56 -7.88
C ASP A 148 16.23 3.44 -7.55
N LEU A 149 15.58 2.49 -8.22
CA LEU A 149 14.15 2.23 -8.06
C LEU A 149 13.78 1.83 -6.64
N THR A 150 14.64 1.08 -5.95
CA THR A 150 14.36 0.59 -4.59
C THR A 150 14.37 1.75 -3.59
N LEU A 151 15.37 2.63 -3.68
CA LEU A 151 15.46 3.83 -2.85
C LEU A 151 14.35 4.84 -3.19
N ALA A 152 14.02 4.99 -4.47
CA ALA A 152 12.93 5.86 -4.89
C ALA A 152 11.57 5.40 -4.33
N LEU A 153 11.28 4.09 -4.37
CA LEU A 153 10.06 3.53 -3.76
C LEU A 153 10.06 3.66 -2.24
N ALA A 154 11.23 3.48 -1.59
CA ALA A 154 11.37 3.73 -0.16
C ALA A 154 11.03 5.19 0.19
N ALA A 155 11.57 6.14 -0.59
CA ALA A 155 11.34 7.56 -0.40
C ALA A 155 9.91 7.99 -0.74
N TYR A 156 9.28 7.37 -1.73
CA TYR A 156 7.89 7.60 -2.07
C TYR A 156 6.97 7.25 -0.88
N ASN A 157 7.21 6.11 -0.22
CA ASN A 157 6.39 5.62 0.88
C ASN A 157 6.75 6.23 2.26
N ALA A 158 8.04 6.31 2.59
CA ALA A 158 8.53 6.75 3.91
C ALA A 158 8.93 8.23 3.96
N GLY A 159 8.99 8.90 2.81
CA GLY A 159 9.54 10.23 2.65
C GLY A 159 11.06 10.20 2.40
N PRO A 160 11.59 11.11 1.55
CA PRO A 160 13.00 11.12 1.18
C PRO A 160 13.94 11.42 2.36
N THR A 161 13.52 12.26 3.31
CA THR A 161 14.31 12.57 4.51
C THR A 161 14.57 11.32 5.36
N ALA A 162 13.65 10.36 5.38
CA ALA A 162 13.87 9.10 6.07
C ALA A 162 14.97 8.28 5.37
N VAL A 163 14.91 8.17 4.04
CA VAL A 163 15.93 7.44 3.27
C VAL A 163 17.31 8.07 3.45
N GLU A 164 17.40 9.40 3.44
CA GLU A 164 18.66 10.13 3.67
C GLU A 164 19.18 9.93 5.10
N LYS A 165 18.30 9.98 6.10
CA LYS A 165 18.68 9.77 7.51
C LYS A 165 19.23 8.36 7.76
N TYR A 166 18.68 7.36 7.08
CA TYR A 166 19.09 5.96 7.23
C TYR A 166 20.17 5.53 6.23
N ASP A 167 20.61 6.43 5.33
CA ASP A 167 21.54 6.14 4.23
C ASP A 167 21.12 4.89 3.42
N GLY A 168 19.80 4.78 3.16
CA GLY A 168 19.22 3.58 2.57
C GLY A 168 17.77 3.36 2.97
N ILE A 169 17.28 2.13 2.81
CA ILE A 169 15.90 1.78 3.11
C ILE A 169 15.68 1.88 4.64
N PRO A 170 14.77 2.75 5.13
CA PRO A 170 14.48 2.85 6.55
C PRO A 170 14.02 1.50 7.13
N PRO A 171 14.29 1.22 8.42
CA PRO A 171 13.94 -0.06 9.04
C PRO A 171 12.43 -0.23 9.30
N PHE A 172 11.56 0.46 8.56
CA PHE A 172 10.11 0.37 8.66
C PHE A 172 9.58 -0.87 7.93
N THR A 173 8.87 -1.73 8.66
CA THR A 173 8.26 -2.94 8.09
C THR A 173 7.31 -2.62 6.95
N GLU A 174 6.48 -1.58 7.10
CA GLU A 174 5.54 -1.10 6.07
C GLU A 174 6.25 -0.77 4.76
N THR A 175 7.35 -0.01 4.82
CA THR A 175 8.13 0.40 3.64
C THR A 175 8.77 -0.78 2.93
N ARG A 176 9.37 -1.73 3.67
CA ARG A 176 9.93 -2.95 3.07
C ARG A 176 8.87 -3.81 2.39
N LEU A 177 7.68 -3.93 3.00
CA LEU A 177 6.56 -4.67 2.42
C LEU A 177 6.02 -3.96 1.16
N TYR A 178 5.90 -2.63 1.21
CA TYR A 178 5.51 -1.80 0.08
C TYR A 178 6.42 -2.02 -1.12
N ILE A 179 7.75 -1.91 -0.93
CA ILE A 179 8.73 -2.11 -2.01
C ILE A 179 8.60 -3.51 -2.61
N ARG A 180 8.54 -4.55 -1.77
CA ARG A 180 8.35 -5.93 -2.23
C ARG A 180 7.07 -6.09 -3.06
N LYS A 181 5.98 -5.46 -2.63
CA LYS A 181 4.67 -5.49 -3.32
C LYS A 181 4.76 -4.82 -4.69
N VAL A 182 5.30 -3.60 -4.78
CA VAL A 182 5.46 -2.87 -6.04
C VAL A 182 6.34 -3.64 -7.01
N LEU A 183 7.51 -4.12 -6.58
CA LEU A 183 8.45 -4.86 -7.44
C LEU A 183 7.86 -6.18 -7.92
N SER A 184 7.04 -6.85 -7.10
CA SER A 184 6.36 -8.07 -7.52
C SER A 184 5.28 -7.79 -8.58
N PHE A 185 4.50 -6.72 -8.42
CA PHE A 185 3.53 -6.33 -9.45
C PHE A 185 4.22 -5.90 -10.74
N LEU A 186 5.35 -5.20 -10.64
CA LEU A 186 6.10 -4.76 -11.80
C LEU A 186 6.62 -5.96 -12.61
N ARG A 187 7.25 -6.94 -11.95
CA ARG A 187 7.71 -8.17 -12.62
C ARG A 187 6.57 -8.89 -13.33
N HIS A 188 5.44 -9.08 -12.64
CA HIS A 188 4.27 -9.71 -13.21
C HIS A 188 3.76 -8.97 -14.46
N LEU A 189 3.69 -7.64 -14.41
CA LEU A 189 3.24 -6.80 -15.53
C LEU A 189 4.24 -6.75 -16.69
N ASP A 190 5.53 -6.90 -16.42
CA ASP A 190 6.58 -6.99 -17.43
C ASP A 190 6.70 -8.40 -18.05
N GLY A 191 5.93 -9.38 -17.56
CA GLY A 191 5.98 -10.77 -18.01
C GLY A 191 7.22 -11.53 -17.55
N ARG A 192 7.80 -11.16 -16.39
CA ARG A 192 9.04 -11.71 -15.83
C ARG A 192 8.83 -12.41 -14.50
#